data_AF-A0A2G2BFU5-F1
#
_entry.id   AF-A0A2G2BFU5-F1
#
_cell.length_a   1.000
_cell.length_b   1.000
_cell.length_c   1.000
_cell.angle_alpha   90.00
_cell.angle_beta   90.00
_cell.angle_gamma   90.00
#
_symmetry.space_group_name_H-M   'P 1'
#
loop_
_entity.id
_entity.type
_entity.pdbx_description
1 polymer ?
#
loop_
_entity_poly.entity_id
_entity_poly.type
_entity_poly.pdbx_seq_one_letter_code
_entity_poly.pdbx_strand_id
1 'polypeptide(L)'
;MLTQVYRRADRIIGAMPIGPGGMGTNKAAIFWSLRRDAHADWQDAGLDAWKDEARALWSDIAPFLDQVTDPAQMTMARYTHGALMRPYGTRLAIIGGAAHRASPQLGQGANMALLDALALRETLRREHGRIKVLCQGPPRACAG
;
A
#
# COMPACT_ATOMS: atom_id res chain seq x y z
N MET A 1 8.20 -3.52 14.08
CA MET A 1 8.83 -3.44 12.75
C MET A 1 8.06 -4.35 11.81
N LEU A 2 7.95 -4.01 10.51
CA LEU A 2 7.36 -4.91 9.51
C LEU A 2 8.30 -6.11 9.28
N THR A 3 7.74 -7.31 9.27
CA THR A 3 8.43 -8.53 8.85
C THR A 3 7.72 -9.12 7.64
N GLN A 4 8.48 -9.47 6.61
CA GLN A 4 7.95 -10.07 5.38
C GLN A 4 8.88 -11.15 4.84
N VAL A 5 8.30 -12.21 4.30
CA VAL A 5 8.99 -13.33 3.66
C VAL A 5 8.46 -13.49 2.25
N TYR A 6 9.36 -13.74 1.30
CA TYR A 6 9.04 -13.87 -0.12
C TYR A 6 9.48 -15.24 -0.65
N ARG A 7 8.68 -15.78 -1.56
CA ARG A 7 9.04 -16.89 -2.45
C ARG A 7 8.85 -16.41 -3.87
N ARG A 8 9.95 -16.29 -4.61
CA ARG A 8 9.99 -15.70 -5.97
C ARG A 8 9.29 -14.33 -6.01
N ALA A 9 8.66 -13.99 -7.12
CA ALA A 9 7.99 -12.69 -7.35
C ALA A 9 6.46 -12.74 -7.18
N ASP A 10 5.89 -13.91 -6.85
CA ASP A 10 4.45 -14.16 -6.86
C ASP A 10 3.87 -14.54 -5.49
N ARG A 11 4.71 -14.72 -4.48
CA ARG A 11 4.31 -15.02 -3.09
C ARG A 11 5.09 -14.16 -2.09
N ILE A 12 4.36 -13.33 -1.37
CA ILE A 12 4.82 -12.48 -0.29
C ILE A 12 3.82 -12.62 0.84
N ILE A 13 4.31 -12.92 2.04
CA ILE A 13 3.55 -12.87 3.27
C ILE A 13 4.23 -11.89 4.22
N GLY A 14 3.46 -11.12 4.98
CA GLY A 14 4.03 -10.24 6.00
C GLY A 14 3.08 -9.91 7.12
N ALA A 15 3.67 -9.51 8.25
CA ALA A 15 2.97 -9.03 9.44
C ALA A 15 3.50 -7.65 9.83
N MET A 16 2.58 -6.70 9.97
CA MET A 16 2.86 -5.32 10.32
C MET A 16 2.17 -4.97 11.64
N PRO A 17 2.92 -4.63 12.70
CA PRO A 17 2.31 -4.10 13.92
C PRO A 17 1.58 -2.80 13.63
N ILE A 18 0.33 -2.68 14.08
CA ILE A 18 -0.54 -1.51 13.88
C ILE A 18 -0.85 -0.78 15.20
N GLY A 19 -0.12 -1.13 16.27
CA GLY A 19 -0.31 -0.56 17.60
C GLY A 19 -1.51 -1.16 18.35
N PRO A 20 -1.82 -0.61 19.53
CA PRO A 20 -2.93 -1.11 20.34
C PRO A 20 -4.27 -0.83 19.67
N GLY A 21 -5.14 -1.85 19.62
CA GLY A 21 -6.54 -1.65 19.26
C GLY A 21 -7.33 -0.95 20.37
N GLY A 22 -8.63 -0.75 20.17
CA GLY A 22 -9.51 -0.08 21.15
C GLY A 22 -9.57 -0.72 22.55
N MET A 23 -9.04 -1.94 22.71
CA MET A 23 -8.96 -2.66 23.99
C MET A 23 -7.52 -2.72 24.56
N GLY A 24 -6.59 -1.91 24.05
CA GLY A 24 -5.21 -1.83 24.56
C GLY A 24 -4.29 -3.00 24.15
N THR A 25 -4.82 -4.00 23.43
CA THR A 25 -4.04 -5.12 22.91
C THR A 25 -3.31 -4.74 21.62
N ASN A 26 -2.00 -5.02 21.55
CA ASN A 26 -1.22 -4.82 20.34
C ASN A 26 -1.76 -5.70 19.21
N LYS A 27 -2.03 -5.08 18.06
CA LYS A 27 -2.50 -5.78 16.86
C LYS A 27 -1.44 -5.77 15.77
N ALA A 28 -1.53 -6.76 14.90
CA ALA A 28 -0.79 -6.80 13.64
C ALA A 28 -1.76 -6.98 12.47
N ALA A 29 -1.49 -6.29 11.37
CA ALA A 29 -2.11 -6.57 10.09
C ALA A 29 -1.27 -7.61 9.37
N ILE A 30 -1.90 -8.68 8.89
CA ILE A 30 -1.27 -9.64 7.99
C ILE A 30 -1.63 -9.31 6.54
N PHE A 31 -0.72 -9.60 5.62
CA PHE A 31 -0.99 -9.51 4.19
C PHE A 31 -0.40 -10.70 3.45
N TRP A 32 -1.09 -11.09 2.39
CA TRP A 32 -0.73 -12.20 1.51
C TRP A 32 -0.86 -11.72 0.07
N SER A 33 0.19 -11.89 -0.73
CA SER A 33 0.12 -11.57 -2.16
C SER A 33 -0.47 -12.75 -2.93
N LEU A 34 -1.48 -12.45 -3.73
CA LEU A 34 -2.10 -13.41 -4.63
C LEU A 34 -2.11 -12.87 -6.06
N ARG A 35 -1.97 -13.76 -7.04
CA ARG A 35 -2.22 -13.38 -8.44
C ARG A 35 -3.67 -12.94 -8.61
N ARG A 36 -3.91 -11.97 -9.50
CA ARG A 36 -5.23 -11.36 -9.72
C ARG A 36 -6.32 -12.38 -10.06
N ASP A 37 -5.96 -13.42 -10.81
CA ASP A 37 -6.83 -14.48 -11.31
C ASP A 37 -7.02 -15.64 -10.33
N ALA A 38 -6.17 -15.77 -9.30
CA ALA A 38 -6.20 -16.89 -8.36
C ALA A 38 -7.12 -16.68 -7.15
N HIS A 39 -7.90 -15.59 -7.09
CA HIS A 39 -8.74 -15.29 -5.93
C HIS A 39 -9.91 -16.25 -5.76
N ALA A 40 -10.56 -16.66 -6.87
CA ALA A 40 -11.64 -17.64 -6.82
C ALA A 40 -11.09 -18.98 -6.32
N ASP A 41 -10.00 -19.48 -6.93
CA ASP A 41 -9.33 -20.71 -6.52
C ASP A 41 -8.89 -20.68 -5.05
N TRP A 42 -8.42 -19.54 -4.56
CA TRP A 42 -8.05 -19.36 -3.15
C TRP A 42 -9.26 -19.45 -2.21
N GLN A 43 -10.42 -18.89 -2.61
CA GLN A 43 -11.66 -19.00 -1.83
C GLN A 43 -12.16 -20.45 -1.81
N ASP A 44 -12.17 -21.11 -2.97
CA ASP A 44 -12.66 -22.48 -3.13
C ASP A 44 -11.77 -23.51 -2.41
N ALA A 45 -10.45 -23.30 -2.39
CA ALA A 45 -9.50 -24.15 -1.66
C ALA A 45 -9.66 -24.06 -0.13
N GLY A 46 -10.28 -22.99 0.37
CA GLY A 46 -10.54 -22.79 1.78
C GLY A 46 -9.34 -22.33 2.60
N LEU A 47 -9.63 -21.96 3.85
CA LEU A 47 -8.68 -21.27 4.73
C LEU A 47 -7.51 -22.17 5.16
N ASP A 48 -7.75 -23.46 5.40
CA ASP A 48 -6.73 -24.37 5.90
C ASP A 48 -5.64 -24.63 4.86
N ALA A 49 -6.02 -24.82 3.59
CA ALA A 49 -5.07 -24.96 2.49
C ALA A 49 -4.14 -23.74 2.38
N TRP A 50 -4.71 -22.53 2.52
CA TRP A 50 -3.94 -21.30 2.55
C TRP A 50 -3.02 -21.21 3.78
N LYS A 51 -3.52 -21.57 4.97
CA LYS A 51 -2.71 -21.55 6.20
C LYS A 51 -1.53 -22.50 6.10
N ASP A 52 -1.72 -23.67 5.49
CA ASP A 52 -0.64 -24.64 5.29
C ASP A 52 0.41 -24.12 4.30
N GLU A 53 0.00 -23.50 3.20
CA GLU A 53 0.93 -22.81 2.28
C GLU A 53 1.70 -21.69 2.98
N ALA A 54 1.01 -20.89 3.79
CA ALA A 54 1.59 -19.77 4.53
C ALA A 54 2.58 -20.23 5.61
N ARG A 55 2.26 -21.29 6.36
CA ARG A 55 3.15 -21.90 7.37
C ARG A 55 4.38 -22.54 6.72
N ALA A 56 4.20 -23.17 5.57
CA ALA A 56 5.32 -23.73 4.80
C ALA A 56 6.24 -22.64 4.22
N LEU A 57 5.74 -21.42 4.02
CA LEU A 57 6.54 -20.27 3.60
C LEU A 57 7.21 -19.56 4.78
N TRP A 58 6.50 -19.38 5.88
CA TRP A 58 6.98 -18.69 7.07
C TRP A 58 6.34 -19.29 8.33
N SER A 59 7.06 -20.16 9.03
CA SER A 59 6.52 -20.85 10.23
C SER A 59 6.09 -19.90 11.33
N ASP A 60 6.84 -18.82 11.57
CA ASP A 60 6.62 -17.92 12.72
C ASP A 60 5.34 -17.07 12.57
N ILE A 61 4.69 -17.09 11.41
CA ILE A 61 3.41 -16.42 11.19
C ILE A 61 2.22 -17.18 11.82
N ALA A 62 2.41 -18.45 12.20
CA ALA A 62 1.34 -19.32 12.68
C ALA A 62 0.44 -18.70 13.76
N PRO A 63 0.96 -18.03 14.82
CA PRO A 63 0.11 -17.42 15.84
C PRO A 63 -0.82 -16.32 15.30
N PHE A 64 -0.48 -15.67 14.19
CA PHE A 64 -1.33 -14.70 13.53
C PHE A 64 -2.36 -15.37 12.63
N LEU A 65 -1.96 -16.43 11.92
CA LEU A 65 -2.87 -17.20 11.06
C LEU A 65 -3.97 -17.90 11.86
N ASP A 66 -3.65 -18.41 13.05
CA ASP A 66 -4.61 -19.13 13.89
C ASP A 66 -5.76 -18.23 14.37
N GLN A 67 -5.58 -16.90 14.36
CA GLN A 67 -6.62 -15.92 14.65
C GLN A 67 -7.56 -15.65 13.48
N VAL A 68 -7.20 -16.08 12.27
CA VAL A 68 -8.07 -16.02 11.09
C VAL A 68 -8.91 -17.29 11.09
N THR A 69 -10.22 -17.17 11.23
CA THR A 69 -11.17 -18.29 11.28
C THR A 69 -12.15 -18.29 10.12
N ASP A 70 -12.22 -17.19 9.36
CA ASP A 70 -13.14 -17.02 8.24
C ASP A 70 -12.40 -16.37 7.07
N PRO A 71 -12.46 -16.93 5.85
CA PRO A 71 -11.94 -16.28 4.64
C PRO A 71 -12.38 -14.82 4.46
N ALA A 72 -13.58 -14.44 4.93
CA ALA A 72 -14.08 -13.07 4.88
C ALA A 72 -13.27 -12.08 5.72
N GLN A 73 -12.47 -12.54 6.68
CA GLN A 73 -11.53 -11.70 7.44
C GLN A 73 -10.33 -11.28 6.58
N MET A 74 -10.08 -11.96 5.45
CA MET A 74 -9.07 -11.59 4.46
C MET A 74 -9.73 -10.79 3.34
N THR A 75 -9.45 -9.49 3.29
CA THR A 75 -9.98 -8.62 2.24
C THR A 75 -9.06 -8.60 1.02
N MET A 76 -9.54 -9.12 -0.11
CA MET A 76 -8.81 -9.02 -1.37
C MET A 76 -8.79 -7.59 -1.87
N ALA A 77 -7.61 -7.00 -1.88
CA ALA A 77 -7.40 -5.65 -2.37
C ALA A 77 -6.66 -5.68 -3.71
N ARG A 78 -7.25 -5.05 -4.72
CA ARG A 78 -6.72 -4.99 -6.08
C ARG A 78 -5.96 -3.69 -6.28
N TYR A 79 -4.66 -3.80 -6.52
CA TYR A 79 -3.81 -2.64 -6.68
C TYR A 79 -3.47 -2.38 -8.15
N THR A 80 -3.33 -1.10 -8.47
CA THR A 80 -2.74 -0.61 -9.72
C THR A 80 -1.67 0.40 -9.34
N HIS A 81 -0.53 0.40 -10.03
CA HIS A 81 0.51 1.40 -9.84
C HIS A 81 0.47 2.42 -10.98
N GLY A 82 0.58 3.70 -10.66
CA GLY A 82 0.69 4.76 -11.66
C GLY A 82 0.71 6.15 -11.04
N ALA A 83 1.35 7.10 -11.72
CA ALA A 83 1.36 8.51 -11.34
C ALA A 83 0.84 9.37 -12.50
N LEU A 84 0.20 10.49 -12.18
CA LEU A 84 -0.14 11.49 -13.19
C LEU A 84 1.16 12.15 -13.67
N MET A 85 1.37 12.16 -14.99
CA MET A 85 2.52 12.83 -15.61
C MET A 85 2.50 14.35 -15.37
N ARG A 86 1.31 14.95 -15.25
CA ARG A 86 1.11 16.38 -14.99
C ARG A 86 0.00 16.55 -13.94
N PRO A 87 0.31 16.46 -12.63
CA PRO A 87 -0.69 16.50 -11.55
C PRO A 87 -1.17 17.94 -11.23
N TYR A 88 -1.13 18.86 -12.21
CA TYR A 88 -1.45 20.26 -12.01
C TYR A 88 -1.96 20.92 -13.30
N GLY A 89 -2.70 22.02 -13.13
CA GLY A 89 -3.22 22.85 -14.21
C GLY A 89 -3.45 24.28 -13.73
N THR A 90 -4.05 25.12 -14.57
CA THR A 90 -4.38 26.50 -14.19
C THR A 90 -5.32 26.50 -12.98
N ARG A 91 -4.83 26.98 -11.83
CA ARG A 91 -5.56 27.00 -10.55
C ARG A 91 -6.00 25.61 -10.06
N LEU A 92 -5.28 24.56 -10.43
CA LEU A 92 -5.58 23.18 -10.04
C LEU A 92 -4.29 22.45 -9.63
N ALA A 93 -4.35 21.75 -8.50
CA ALA A 93 -3.35 20.79 -8.08
C ALA A 93 -4.06 19.50 -7.65
N ILE A 94 -3.54 18.35 -8.09
CA ILE A 94 -4.00 17.02 -7.72
C ILE A 94 -2.92 16.43 -6.83
N ILE A 95 -3.30 15.90 -5.67
CA ILE A 95 -2.38 15.35 -4.67
C ILE A 95 -2.84 13.97 -4.18
N GLY A 96 -1.93 13.23 -3.54
CA GLY A 96 -2.23 11.96 -2.90
C GLY A 96 -2.64 10.87 -3.87
N GLY A 97 -3.56 9.99 -3.48
CA GLY A 97 -3.96 8.82 -4.28
C GLY A 97 -4.47 9.15 -5.68
N ALA A 98 -5.00 10.36 -5.89
CA ALA A 98 -5.44 10.84 -7.20
C ALA A 98 -4.27 11.21 -8.12
N ALA A 99 -3.15 11.67 -7.55
CA ALA A 99 -1.91 11.95 -8.28
C ALA A 99 -1.02 10.70 -8.40
N HIS A 100 -0.99 9.86 -7.36
CA HIS A 100 -0.13 8.70 -7.24
C HIS A 100 -0.92 7.50 -6.74
N ARG A 101 -1.26 6.58 -7.65
CA ARG A 101 -1.73 5.24 -7.30
C ARG A 101 -0.52 4.38 -6.95
N ALA A 102 -0.35 4.09 -5.66
CA ALA A 102 0.67 3.19 -5.17
C ALA A 102 0.09 1.81 -4.85
N SER A 103 0.87 0.77 -5.12
CA SER A 103 0.69 -0.51 -4.45
C SER A 103 0.98 -0.34 -2.94
N PRO A 104 0.40 -1.13 -2.02
CA PRO A 104 0.48 -0.93 -0.56
C PRO A 104 1.83 -1.22 0.06
N GLN A 105 2.90 -1.21 -0.72
CA GLN A 105 4.23 -1.40 -0.20
C GLN A 105 4.47 -0.36 0.91
N LEU A 106 4.52 -0.82 2.17
CA LEU A 106 4.87 -0.04 3.35
C LEU A 106 4.14 1.30 3.53
N GLY A 107 2.89 1.44 3.09
CA GLY A 107 2.16 2.71 3.22
C GLY A 107 2.75 3.87 2.39
N GLN A 108 3.56 3.56 1.37
CA GLN A 108 4.20 4.56 0.52
C GLN A 108 3.21 5.53 -0.14
N GLY A 109 1.98 5.08 -0.43
CA GLY A 109 0.92 5.96 -0.94
C GLY A 109 0.55 7.08 0.03
N ALA A 110 0.49 6.80 1.33
CA ALA A 110 0.22 7.82 2.35
C ALA A 110 1.41 8.77 2.51
N ASN A 111 2.64 8.26 2.49
CA ASN A 111 3.84 9.09 2.54
C ASN A 111 3.92 10.05 1.34
N MET A 112 3.66 9.55 0.13
CA MET A 112 3.62 10.40 -1.07
C MET A 112 2.53 11.47 -0.97
N ALA A 113 1.34 11.14 -0.46
CA ALA A 113 0.29 12.13 -0.24
C ALA A 113 0.70 13.24 0.74
N LEU A 114 1.44 12.90 1.80
CA LEU A 114 1.98 13.88 2.74
C LEU A 114 3.07 14.75 2.10
N LEU A 115 3.93 14.17 1.28
CA LEU A 115 4.94 14.90 0.52
C LEU A 115 4.30 15.86 -0.50
N ASP A 116 3.24 15.44 -1.18
CA ASP A 116 2.47 16.30 -2.09
C ASP A 116 1.86 17.49 -1.34
N ALA A 117 1.25 17.23 -0.19
CA ALA A 117 0.67 18.27 0.66
C ALA A 117 1.74 19.27 1.14
N LEU A 118 2.91 18.78 1.52
CA LEU A 118 4.06 19.61 1.89
C LEU A 118 4.54 20.47 0.72
N ALA A 119 4.71 19.89 -0.47
CA ALA A 119 5.15 20.60 -1.66
C ALA A 119 4.14 21.68 -2.09
N LEU A 120 2.84 21.38 -2.01
CA LEU A 120 1.77 22.33 -2.30
C LEU A 120 1.80 23.51 -1.31
N ARG A 121 1.91 23.23 -0.01
CA ARG A 121 2.02 24.26 1.03
C ARG A 121 3.20 25.19 0.78
N GLU A 122 4.38 24.65 0.51
CA GLU A 122 5.58 25.45 0.25
C GLU A 122 5.43 26.33 -1.00
N THR A 123 4.83 25.79 -2.05
CA THR A 123 4.60 26.55 -3.29
C THR A 123 3.63 27.71 -3.06
N LEU A 124 2.50 27.48 -2.38
CA LEU A 124 1.54 28.53 -2.08
C LEU A 124 2.14 29.66 -1.24
N ARG A 125 3.01 29.32 -0.29
CA ARG A 125 3.72 30.30 0.55
C ARG A 125 4.71 31.16 -0.24
N ARG A 126 5.46 30.58 -1.18
CA ARG A 126 6.50 31.28 -1.95
C ARG A 126 5.93 32.13 -3.08
N GLU A 127 4.87 31.65 -3.72
CA GLU A 127 4.38 32.20 -4.98
C GLU A 127 3.10 33.06 -4.83
N HIS A 128 2.74 33.44 -3.59
CA HIS A 128 1.59 34.30 -3.28
C HIS A 128 0.29 33.84 -3.97
N GLY A 129 0.04 32.52 -4.00
CA GLY A 129 -1.15 31.93 -4.64
C GLY A 129 -0.99 31.54 -6.12
N ARG A 130 0.18 31.71 -6.74
CA ARG A 130 0.48 31.11 -8.05
C ARG A 130 1.01 29.68 -7.87
N ILE A 131 0.21 28.68 -8.24
CA ILE A 131 0.65 27.28 -8.16
C ILE A 131 1.61 26.99 -9.33
N LYS A 132 2.92 27.05 -9.08
CA LYS A 132 3.96 26.51 -9.96
C LYS A 132 4.85 25.60 -9.11
N VAL A 133 4.39 24.37 -8.87
CA VAL A 133 5.10 23.44 -7.98
C VAL A 133 6.39 22.99 -8.65
N LEU A 134 7.50 23.10 -7.91
CA LEU A 134 8.82 22.64 -8.32
C LEU A 134 8.77 21.14 -8.66
N CYS A 135 9.06 20.79 -9.91
CA CYS A 135 9.27 19.41 -10.34
C CYS A 135 10.35 18.75 -9.45
N GLN A 136 9.99 17.85 -8.53
CA GLN A 136 10.96 16.91 -7.94
C GLN A 136 10.94 15.63 -8.77
N GLY A 137 11.47 15.73 -9.99
CA GLY A 137 11.64 14.62 -10.93
C GLY A 137 12.78 14.93 -11.90
N PRO A 138 13.42 13.92 -12.49
CA PRO A 138 14.56 14.13 -13.37
C PRO A 138 14.23 15.12 -14.50
N PRO A 139 15.20 15.95 -14.92
CA PRO A 139 15.00 17.22 -15.63
C PRO A 139 14.31 17.17 -17.00
N ARG A 140 13.84 16.00 -17.46
CA ARG A 140 13.17 15.84 -18.76
C ARG A 140 11.65 16.07 -18.73
N ALA A 141 11.04 16.27 -17.56
CA ALA A 141 9.58 16.39 -17.42
C ALA A 141 9.02 17.83 -17.47
N CYS A 142 9.87 18.87 -17.58
CA CYS A 142 9.44 20.27 -17.38
C CYS A 142 9.61 21.16 -18.64
N ALA A 143 9.70 20.58 -19.84
CA ALA A 143 9.63 21.32 -21.11
C ALA A 143 8.39 20.88 -21.91
N GLY A 144 7.38 21.75 -21.99
CA GLY A 144 6.08 21.53 -22.62
C GLY A 144 5.05 22.56 -22.20
#